data_AF-A0AAV7IP20-F1
#
_entry.id   AF-A0AAV7IP20-F1
#
_cell.length_a   1.000
_cell.length_b   1.000
_cell.length_c   1.000
_cell.angle_alpha   90.00
_cell.angle_beta   90.00
_cell.angle_gamma   90.00
#
_symmetry.space_group_name_H-M   'P 1'
#
loop_
_entity.id
_entity.type
_entity.pdbx_description
1 polymer ?
#
loop_
_entity_poly.entity_id
_entity_poly.type
_entity_poly.pdbx_seq_one_letter_code
_entity_poly.pdbx_strand_id
1 'polypeptide(L)'
;MVVDEMDAATTVEEVRESLGQPLGERASRVKINITKPNKWRSVRAFVEVGFSDASTLAALGKVKVGWLVCRIRRWERLDRCLVIRPAHFTVC
;
A
#
# COMPACT_ATOMS: atom_id res chain seq x y z
N MET A 1 0.39 -1.23 3.57
CA MET A 1 -0.83 -1.71 2.87
C MET A 1 -0.58 -1.76 1.37
N VAL A 2 -1.36 -2.55 0.63
CA VAL A 2 -1.32 -2.62 -0.84
C VAL A 2 -2.69 -2.29 -1.42
N VAL A 3 -2.69 -1.58 -2.54
CA VAL A 3 -3.86 -1.36 -3.39
C VAL A 3 -3.62 -2.12 -4.70
N ASP A 4 -4.48 -3.09 -4.98
CA ASP A 4 -4.45 -3.94 -6.16
C ASP A 4 -5.40 -3.44 -7.26
N GLU A 5 -5.11 -3.81 -8.51
CA GLU A 5 -5.97 -3.58 -9.69
C GLU A 5 -6.14 -2.09 -10.04
N MET A 6 -5.09 -1.29 -9.89
CA MET A 6 -5.08 0.10 -10.37
C MET A 6 -4.73 0.17 -11.85
N ASP A 7 -5.14 1.26 -12.51
CA ASP A 7 -4.78 1.52 -13.89
C ASP A 7 -3.32 1.95 -14.04
N ALA A 8 -2.76 1.77 -15.25
CA ALA A 8 -1.41 2.22 -15.57
C ALA A 8 -1.28 3.75 -15.66
N ALA A 9 -2.38 4.46 -15.92
CA ALA A 9 -2.42 5.92 -15.97
C ALA A 9 -2.59 6.58 -14.59
N THR A 10 -2.85 5.79 -13.54
CA THR A 10 -3.13 6.33 -12.20
C THR A 10 -1.89 6.99 -11.60
N THR A 11 -2.01 8.25 -11.18
CA THR A 11 -0.90 9.00 -10.57
C THR A 11 -0.89 8.91 -9.04
N VAL A 12 0.23 9.30 -8.43
CA VAL A 12 0.37 9.29 -6.96
C VAL A 12 -0.63 10.27 -6.32
N GLU A 13 -0.90 11.38 -7.00
CA GLU A 13 -1.81 12.43 -6.58
C GLU A 13 -3.26 11.94 -6.53
N GLU A 14 -3.70 11.19 -7.55
CA GLU A 14 -5.05 10.59 -7.57
C GLU A 14 -5.24 9.58 -6.43
N VAL A 15 -4.22 8.75 -6.16
CA VAL A 15 -4.24 7.81 -5.04
C VAL A 15 -4.31 8.56 -3.72
N ARG A 16 -3.56 9.67 -3.58
CA ARG A 16 -3.55 10.50 -2.37
C ARG A 16 -4.88 11.21 -2.14
N GLU A 17 -5.51 11.74 -3.18
CA GLU A 17 -6.83 12.36 -3.12
C GLU A 17 -7.89 11.32 -2.70
N SER A 18 -7.84 10.13 -3.31
CA SER A 18 -8.74 9.02 -3.01
C SER A 18 -8.59 8.53 -1.57
N LEU A 19 -7.37 8.54 -1.04
CA LEU A 19 -7.08 8.23 0.38
C LEU A 19 -7.45 9.40 1.31
N GLY A 20 -7.53 10.62 0.81
CA GLY A 20 -7.97 11.81 1.55
C GLY A 20 -9.43 11.74 1.99
N GLN A 21 -10.31 11.11 1.20
CA GLN A 21 -11.71 10.91 1.58
C GLN A 21 -11.87 10.12 2.90
N PRO A 22 -11.21 8.97 3.09
CA PRO A 22 -11.31 8.21 4.35
C PRO A 22 -10.35 8.68 5.46
N LEU A 23 -9.18 9.27 5.15
CA LEU A 23 -8.20 9.69 6.17
C LEU A 23 -8.20 11.19 6.52
N GLY A 24 -8.86 12.04 5.73
CA GLY A 24 -8.75 13.50 5.84
C GLY A 24 -7.31 13.99 5.64
N GLU A 25 -6.88 14.95 6.46
CA GLU A 25 -5.54 15.57 6.38
C GLU A 25 -4.37 14.58 6.59
N ARG A 26 -4.63 13.40 7.17
CA ARG A 26 -3.59 12.39 7.43
C ARG A 26 -3.10 11.72 6.15
N ALA A 27 -3.88 11.78 5.06
CA ALA A 27 -3.46 11.31 3.73
C ALA A 27 -2.17 11.99 3.26
N SER A 28 -1.87 13.21 3.75
CA SER A 28 -0.67 13.94 3.35
C SER A 28 0.65 13.40 3.89
N ARG A 29 0.62 12.57 4.94
CA ARG A 29 1.81 11.96 5.56
C ARG A 29 2.09 10.56 5.04
N VAL A 30 1.28 10.09 4.10
CA VAL A 30 1.32 8.72 3.59
C VAL A 30 2.36 8.62 2.49
N LYS A 31 3.27 7.66 2.64
CA LYS A 31 4.25 7.36 1.59
C LYS A 31 3.64 6.37 0.62
N ILE A 32 3.48 6.80 -0.63
CA ILE A 32 2.85 6.02 -1.70
C ILE A 32 3.94 5.67 -2.71
N ASN A 33 4.17 4.38 -2.92
CA ASN A 33 5.08 3.85 -3.93
C ASN A 33 4.29 3.07 -4.97
N ILE A 34 4.28 3.54 -6.21
CA ILE A 34 3.62 2.85 -7.32
C ILE A 34 4.63 1.90 -7.98
N THR A 35 4.23 0.65 -8.20
CA THR A 35 5.08 -0.35 -8.88
C THR A 35 4.94 -0.30 -10.40
N LYS A 36 5.84 -0.99 -11.10
CA LYS A 36 5.77 -1.09 -12.56
C LYS A 36 4.49 -1.84 -12.99
N PRO A 37 3.86 -1.45 -14.10
CA PRO A 37 2.70 -2.15 -14.65
C PRO A 37 3.07 -3.60 -15.00
N ASN A 38 2.18 -4.53 -14.64
CA ASN A 38 2.32 -5.93 -15.01
C ASN A 38 1.93 -6.16 -16.48
N LYS A 39 2.12 -7.37 -17.03
CA LYS A 39 1.73 -7.75 -18.41
C LYS A 39 0.27 -7.45 -18.76
N TRP A 40 -0.60 -7.32 -17.75
CA TRP A 40 -2.02 -7.01 -17.85
C TRP A 40 -2.35 -5.52 -17.73
N ARG A 41 -1.33 -4.64 -17.79
CA ARG A 41 -1.42 -3.19 -17.54
C ARG A 41 -1.94 -2.78 -16.15
N SER A 42 -2.20 -3.73 -15.26
CA SER A 42 -2.55 -3.43 -13.88
C SER A 42 -1.32 -3.00 -13.09
N VAL A 43 -1.49 -1.99 -12.25
CA VAL A 43 -0.46 -1.45 -11.35
C VAL A 43 -0.87 -1.70 -9.90
N ARG A 44 0.13 -1.81 -9.01
CA ARG A 44 -0.06 -1.86 -7.56
C ARG A 44 0.56 -0.63 -6.89
N ALA A 45 -0.15 -0.07 -5.92
CA ALA A 45 0.40 0.92 -5.00
C ALA A 45 0.72 0.26 -3.66
N PHE A 46 1.92 0.52 -3.17
CA PHE A 46 2.31 0.28 -1.80
C PHE A 46 2.14 1.56 -1.01
N VAL A 47 1.36 1.46 0.06
CA VAL A 47 0.95 2.60 0.88
C VAL A 47 1.45 2.34 2.30
N GLU A 48 2.42 3.13 2.75
CA GLU A 48 2.93 3.09 4.12
C GLU A 48 2.14 4.09 4.98
N VAL A 49 1.35 3.55 5.91
CA VAL A 49 0.43 4.27 6.80
C VAL A 49 0.64 3.82 8.23
N GLY A 50 0.30 4.68 9.19
CA GLY A 50 0.26 4.32 10.61
C GLY A 50 -0.76 3.22 10.91
N PHE A 51 -0.56 2.48 12.00
CA PHE A 51 -1.37 1.31 12.36
C PHE A 51 -2.87 1.62 12.51
N SER A 52 -3.21 2.76 13.10
CA SER A 52 -4.59 3.23 13.26
C SER A 52 -5.27 3.43 11.91
N ASP A 53 -4.59 4.13 10.99
CA ASP A 53 -5.16 4.47 9.68
C ASP A 53 -5.16 3.26 8.74
N ALA A 54 -4.18 2.36 8.88
CA ALA A 54 -4.15 1.08 8.19
C ALA A 54 -5.34 0.20 8.55
N SER A 55 -5.78 0.23 9.81
CA SER A 55 -6.95 -0.54 10.27
C SER A 55 -8.24 0.02 9.67
N THR A 56 -8.37 1.34 9.60
CA THR A 56 -9.51 2.00 8.93
C THR A 56 -9.57 1.68 7.44
N LEU A 57 -8.42 1.74 6.74
CA LEU A 57 -8.32 1.38 5.33
C LEU A 57 -8.57 -0.10 5.08
N ALA A 58 -8.13 -0.97 5.99
CA ALA A 58 -8.41 -2.41 5.93
C ALA A 58 -9.92 -2.70 6.11
N ALA A 59 -10.59 -1.98 7.01
CA ALA A 59 -12.02 -2.13 7.26
C ALA A 59 -12.87 -1.71 6.05
N LEU A 60 -12.44 -0.69 5.30
CA LEU A 60 -13.10 -0.29 4.05
C LEU A 60 -12.98 -1.37 2.97
N GLY A 61 -11.81 -2.01 2.86
CA GLY A 61 -11.52 -3.12 1.93
C GLY A 61 -11.49 -2.74 0.45
N LYS A 62 -12.09 -1.62 0.06
CA LYS A 62 -12.12 -1.08 -1.30
C LYS A 62 -11.98 0.44 -1.26
N VAL A 63 -11.31 0.98 -2.26
CA VAL A 63 -11.21 2.44 -2.47
C VAL A 63 -11.43 2.73 -3.94
N LYS A 64 -12.18 3.79 -4.22
CA LYS A 64 -12.35 4.27 -5.58
C LYS A 64 -11.17 5.16 -5.92
N VAL A 65 -10.41 4.82 -6.95
CA VAL A 65 -9.31 5.64 -7.47
C VAL A 65 -9.63 5.99 -8.92
N GLY A 66 -9.87 7.28 -9.17
CA GLY A 66 -10.42 7.75 -10.45
C GLY A 66 -11.75 7.07 -10.77
N TRP A 67 -11.78 6.29 -11.85
CA TRP A 67 -12.97 5.57 -12.33
C TRP A 67 -13.04 4.10 -11.90
N LEU A 68 -11.99 3.57 -11.26
CA LEU A 68 -11.90 2.16 -10.87
C LEU A 68 -12.14 1.98 -9.38
N VAL A 69 -12.76 0.86 -9.03
CA VAL A 69 -12.87 0.41 -7.64
C VAL A 69 -11.73 -0.57 -7.37
N CYS A 70 -10.73 -0.11 -6.65
CA CYS A 70 -9.54 -0.88 -6.32
C CYS A 70 -9.72 -1.60 -4.98
N ARG A 71 -9.04 -2.75 -4.82
CA ARG A 71 -9.09 -3.54 -3.59
C ARG A 71 -7.91 -3.21 -2.69
N ILE A 72 -8.17 -2.97 -1.42
CA ILE A 72 -7.13 -2.74 -0.41
C ILE A 72 -6.84 -4.07 0.28
N ARG A 73 -5.57 -4.44 0.37
CA ARG A 73 -5.09 -5.57 1.14
C ARG A 73 -4.06 -5.14 2.16
N ARG A 74 -4.09 -5.78 3.32
CA ARG A 74 -3.02 -5.64 4.30
C ARG A 74 -1.78 -6.33 3.73
N TRP A 75 -0.72 -5.56 3.57
CA TRP A 75 0.59 -6.06 3.19
C TRP A 75 1.49 -5.89 4.40
N GLU A 76 1.90 -7.00 4.97
CA GLU A 76 2.88 -7.05 6.04
C GLU A 76 4.19 -7.48 5.42
N ARG A 77 5.21 -6.64 5.57
CA ARG A 77 6.57 -7.02 5.20
C ARG A 77 7.03 -8.04 6.22
N LEU A 78 6.83 -9.31 5.89
CA LEU A 78 7.52 -10.39 6.57
C LEU A 78 8.96 -10.32 6.10
N ASP A 79 9.79 -9.55 6.82
CA ASP A 79 11.23 -9.74 6.76
C ASP A 79 11.49 -11.14 7.32
N ARG A 80 11.46 -12.13 6.43
CA ARG A 80 11.87 -13.48 6.76
C ARG A 80 13.29 -13.32 7.28
N CYS A 81 13.50 -13.63 8.55
CA CYS A 81 14.84 -13.85 9.05
C CYS A 81 15.46 -14.86 8.10
N LEU A 82 16.39 -14.40 7.25
CA LEU A 82 17.27 -15.29 6.55
C LEU A 82 18.01 -15.98 7.69
N VAL A 83 17.59 -17.20 8.05
CA VAL A 83 18.37 -18.07 8.92
C VAL A 83 19.59 -18.45 8.09
N ILE A 84 20.52 -17.51 8.01
CA ILE A 84 21.91 -17.86 7.94
C ILE A 84 22.10 -18.58 9.28
N ARG A 85 22.41 -19.88 9.26
CA ARG A 85 23.09 -20.49 10.41
C ARG A 85 24.48 -19.84 10.43
N PRO A 86 24.83 -19.06 11.46
CA PRO A 86 26.19 -19.16 11.94
C PRO A 86 26.21 -19.35 13.46
N ALA A 87 27.14 -20.17 13.93
CA ALA A 87 27.52 -20.14 15.33
C ALA A 87 27.97 -18.69 15.65
N HIS A 88 27.27 -18.00 16.56
CA HIS A 88 27.49 -16.60 16.96
C HIS A 88 27.18 -15.57 15.84
N PHE A 89 26.46 -14.47 16.02
CA PHE A 89 26.13 -13.66 17.19
C PHE A 89 24.92 -12.77 16.84
N THR A 90 24.08 -12.47 17.83
CA THR A 90 22.83 -11.70 17.73
C THR A 90 23.10 -10.20 17.89
N VAL A 91 22.62 -9.34 16.97
CA VAL A 91 22.04 -8.01 17.30
C VAL A 91 21.04 -7.62 16.21
N CYS A 92 19.89 -7.10 16.67
CA CYS A 92 18.70 -6.67 15.94
C CYS A 92 18.91 -5.54 14.93
#